data_AF-A0AAJ1AHD2-F1
#
_entry.id   AF-A0AAJ1AHD2-F1
#
_cell.length_a   1.000
_cell.length_b   1.000
_cell.length_c   1.000
_cell.angle_alpha   90.00
_cell.angle_beta   90.00
_cell.angle_gamma   90.00
#
_symmetry.space_group_name_H-M   'P 1'
#
loop_
_entity.id
_entity.type
_entity.pdbx_description
1 polymer ?
#
loop_
_entity_poly.entity_id
_entity_poly.type
_entity_poly.pdbx_seq_one_letter_code
_entity_poly.pdbx_strand_id
1 'polypeptide(L)'
;MHAKKTLVFAVLVLAASVDAAEPEPFPGLNTVEVKSVFPEFKIRVHYDPAISTVRNQPHVGKDSGIPTVDVLDTRIDRTSRDRFTITYTDGLSADPGFLISPVGTDVIVGDIWGLELFVPGNGAVYVTGHTNNHYNQRKQFVLKNGKFVEIRQPFYYVGLDSKAKQDITIFSDKSEKEPVASIPSGTQLTVLLNEGEHYLIKTPMGLVGWTHFVDHGQGAELIEGLYYRGD
;
A
#
# COMPACT_ATOMS: atom_id res chain seq x y z
N MET A 1 -7.14 -23.63 -70.12
CA MET A 1 -6.32 -23.49 -68.90
C MET A 1 -6.48 -22.09 -68.34
N HIS A 2 -7.32 -21.88 -67.34
CA HIS A 2 -7.42 -20.62 -66.59
C HIS A 2 -7.42 -20.97 -65.10
N ALA A 3 -6.31 -20.67 -64.43
CA ALA A 3 -6.10 -20.95 -63.01
C ALA A 3 -6.89 -19.95 -62.16
N LYS A 4 -7.83 -20.43 -61.35
CA LYS A 4 -8.44 -19.63 -60.29
C LYS A 4 -7.42 -19.48 -59.16
N LYS A 5 -6.92 -18.26 -58.95
CA LYS A 5 -6.14 -17.92 -57.76
C LYS A 5 -7.10 -17.76 -56.57
N THR A 6 -7.08 -18.71 -55.66
CA THR A 6 -7.75 -18.60 -54.37
C THR A 6 -6.93 -17.69 -53.47
N LEU A 7 -7.48 -16.52 -53.12
CA LEU A 7 -6.87 -15.60 -52.16
C LEU A 7 -7.29 -16.03 -50.75
N VAL A 8 -6.33 -16.52 -49.96
CA VAL A 8 -6.54 -16.84 -48.55
C VAL A 8 -6.33 -15.55 -47.74
N PHE A 9 -7.40 -15.02 -47.15
CA PHE A 9 -7.30 -13.95 -46.16
C PHE A 9 -6.91 -14.57 -44.82
N ALA A 10 -5.67 -14.33 -44.38
CA ALA A 10 -5.26 -14.57 -43.01
C ALA A 10 -5.80 -13.45 -42.12
N VAL A 11 -6.82 -13.74 -41.31
CA VAL A 11 -7.28 -12.82 -40.27
C VAL A 11 -6.30 -12.92 -39.09
N LEU A 12 -5.44 -11.93 -38.97
CA LEU A 12 -4.56 -11.77 -37.81
C LEU A 12 -5.40 -11.15 -36.68
N VAL A 13 -5.87 -11.97 -35.74
CA VAL A 13 -6.49 -11.45 -34.51
C VAL A 13 -5.36 -11.01 -33.59
N LEU A 14 -5.09 -9.71 -33.54
CA LEU A 14 -4.31 -9.13 -32.44
C LEU A 14 -5.15 -9.21 -31.17
N ALA A 15 -4.82 -10.14 -30.29
CA ALA A 15 -5.26 -10.06 -28.90
C ALA A 15 -4.53 -8.88 -28.24
N ALA A 16 -5.17 -7.71 -28.20
CA ALA A 16 -4.72 -6.64 -27.33
C ALA A 16 -4.98 -7.09 -25.89
N SER A 17 -3.92 -7.34 -25.13
CA SER A 17 -3.99 -7.41 -23.68
C SER A 17 -4.46 -6.05 -23.18
N VAL A 18 -5.72 -5.96 -22.79
CA VAL A 18 -6.22 -4.80 -22.05
C VAL A 18 -5.63 -4.91 -20.66
N ASP A 19 -4.53 -4.18 -20.43
CA ASP A 19 -4.07 -3.90 -19.08
C ASP A 19 -5.16 -3.03 -18.45
N ALA A 20 -6.09 -3.66 -17.74
CA ALA A 20 -7.15 -2.94 -17.06
C ALA A 20 -6.46 -2.13 -15.96
N ALA A 21 -6.37 -0.81 -16.14
CA ALA A 21 -5.89 0.08 -15.09
C ALA A 21 -6.64 -0.23 -13.79
N GLU A 22 -5.91 -0.34 -12.69
CA GLU A 22 -6.53 -0.58 -11.38
C GLU A 22 -7.62 0.48 -11.15
N PRO A 23 -8.79 0.07 -10.60
CA PRO A 23 -9.88 1.00 -10.36
C PRO A 23 -9.41 2.11 -9.41
N GLU A 24 -9.70 3.36 -9.78
CA GLU A 24 -9.38 4.51 -8.96
C GLU A 24 -10.21 4.42 -7.65
N PRO A 25 -9.56 4.43 -6.47
CA PRO A 25 -10.22 4.07 -5.21
C PRO A 25 -11.16 5.17 -4.69
N PHE A 26 -10.93 6.44 -5.04
CA PHE A 26 -11.71 7.58 -4.56
C PHE A 26 -11.93 8.62 -5.68
N PRO A 27 -13.03 8.51 -6.45
CA PRO A 27 -13.19 9.35 -7.63
C PRO A 27 -13.27 10.83 -7.27
N GLY A 28 -12.53 11.65 -8.03
CA GLY A 28 -12.55 13.10 -7.92
C GLY A 28 -11.56 13.69 -6.91
N LEU A 29 -10.61 12.91 -6.38
CA LEU A 29 -9.49 13.47 -5.62
C LEU A 29 -8.46 14.12 -6.55
N ASN A 30 -7.88 15.23 -6.09
CA ASN A 30 -6.67 15.79 -6.66
C ASN A 30 -5.45 15.21 -5.95
N THR A 31 -4.31 15.23 -6.61
CA THR A 31 -3.04 14.76 -6.04
C THR A 31 -2.05 15.92 -5.89
N VAL A 32 -1.34 15.95 -4.78
CA VAL A 32 -0.09 16.72 -4.62
C VAL A 32 1.05 15.74 -4.39
N GLU A 33 2.12 15.89 -5.17
CA GLU A 33 3.36 15.15 -4.97
C GLU A 33 4.25 15.90 -3.98
N VAL A 34 4.85 15.16 -3.06
CA VAL A 34 5.78 15.71 -2.08
C VAL A 34 7.17 15.16 -2.39
N LYS A 35 8.17 16.05 -2.39
CA LYS A 35 9.54 15.65 -2.65
C LYS A 35 10.16 15.09 -1.38
N SER A 36 10.40 13.78 -1.35
CA SER A 36 11.25 13.12 -0.37
C SER A 36 12.73 13.43 -0.62
N VAL A 37 13.54 13.42 0.44
CA VAL A 37 15.02 13.41 0.29
C VAL A 37 15.54 12.06 -0.24
N PHE A 38 14.74 11.00 -0.11
CA PHE A 38 15.00 9.66 -0.65
C PHE A 38 14.32 9.52 -2.02
N PRO A 39 15.07 9.53 -3.13
CA PRO A 39 14.52 9.60 -4.48
C PRO A 39 13.67 8.38 -4.88
N GLU A 40 13.83 7.26 -4.19
CA GLU A 40 13.03 6.03 -4.37
C GLU A 40 11.60 6.16 -3.84
N PHE A 41 11.34 7.11 -2.92
CA PHE A 41 10.03 7.32 -2.36
C PHE A 41 9.20 8.25 -3.23
N LYS A 42 8.09 7.71 -3.74
CA LYS A 42 7.09 8.44 -4.50
C LYS A 42 5.97 8.86 -3.56
N ILE A 43 6.10 10.04 -2.96
CA ILE A 43 5.15 10.51 -1.95
C ILE A 43 4.02 11.28 -2.59
N ARG A 44 2.78 10.87 -2.29
CA ARG A 44 1.57 11.48 -2.84
C ARG A 44 0.55 11.71 -1.75
N VAL A 45 -0.11 12.86 -1.78
CA VAL A 45 -1.33 13.07 -0.98
C VAL A 45 -2.48 13.35 -1.93
N HIS A 46 -3.48 12.47 -1.87
CA HIS A 46 -4.72 12.56 -2.62
C HIS A 46 -5.78 13.19 -1.73
N TYR A 47 -6.43 14.24 -2.20
CA TYR A 47 -7.32 15.05 -1.36
C TYR A 47 -8.55 15.51 -2.12
N ASP A 48 -9.64 15.71 -1.39
CA ASP A 48 -10.82 16.37 -1.94
C ASP A 48 -10.55 17.88 -2.05
N PRO A 49 -10.54 18.45 -3.27
CA PRO A 49 -10.25 19.87 -3.47
C PRO A 49 -11.33 20.81 -2.91
N ALA A 50 -12.55 20.34 -2.67
CA ALA A 50 -13.63 21.16 -2.12
C ALA A 50 -13.44 21.48 -0.63
N ILE A 51 -12.60 20.72 0.07
CA ILE A 51 -12.38 20.85 1.52
C ILE A 51 -10.93 21.09 1.91
N SER A 52 -10.03 21.12 0.94
CA SER A 52 -8.59 21.19 1.16
C SER A 52 -7.96 22.44 0.55
N THR A 53 -6.89 22.90 1.17
CA THR A 53 -6.03 23.97 0.66
C THR A 53 -4.61 23.42 0.62
N VAL A 54 -4.03 23.29 -0.57
CA VAL A 54 -2.63 22.85 -0.71
C VAL A 54 -1.71 23.95 -0.19
N ARG A 55 -0.74 23.56 0.64
CA ARG A 55 0.33 24.43 1.12
C ARG A 55 1.62 24.11 0.38
N ASN A 56 2.02 22.83 0.40
CA ASN A 56 3.29 22.32 -0.13
C ASN A 56 4.49 23.19 0.29
N GLN A 57 4.56 23.50 1.59
CA GLN A 57 5.54 24.41 2.17
C GLN A 57 6.56 23.59 2.98
N PRO A 58 7.84 23.56 2.58
CA PRO A 58 8.88 22.96 3.40
C PRO A 58 8.98 23.68 4.75
N HIS A 59 9.05 22.88 5.82
CA HIS A 59 9.26 23.33 7.18
C HIS A 59 10.38 22.51 7.80
N VAL A 60 11.35 23.15 8.47
CA VAL A 60 12.32 22.40 9.27
C VAL A 60 11.70 22.19 10.63
N GLY A 61 11.42 20.93 10.99
CA GLY A 61 10.87 20.59 12.31
C GLY A 61 11.79 21.15 13.40
N LYS A 62 11.21 21.87 14.36
CA LYS A 62 11.96 22.64 15.37
C LYS A 62 12.89 21.77 16.24
N ASP A 63 12.61 20.47 16.37
CA ASP A 63 13.26 19.61 17.37
C ASP A 63 14.07 18.43 16.81
N SER A 64 13.91 18.04 15.54
CA SER A 64 14.56 16.83 14.99
C SER A 64 15.55 17.09 13.85
N GLY A 65 15.57 18.30 13.28
CA GLY A 65 16.40 18.62 12.11
C GLY A 65 15.99 17.91 10.81
N ILE A 66 14.95 17.07 10.84
CA ILE A 66 14.40 16.43 9.64
C ILE A 66 13.56 17.46 8.88
N PRO A 67 13.81 17.64 7.57
CA PRO A 67 12.91 18.40 6.72
C PRO A 67 11.52 17.77 6.73
N THR A 68 10.53 18.58 7.05
CA THR A 68 9.10 18.25 6.92
C THR A 68 8.49 19.11 5.83
N VAL A 69 7.32 18.74 5.34
CA VAL A 69 6.56 19.56 4.37
C VAL A 69 5.13 19.66 4.86
N ASP A 70 4.66 20.86 5.16
CA ASP A 70 3.23 21.10 5.34
C ASP A 70 2.56 20.95 3.98
N VAL A 71 1.87 19.83 3.78
CA VAL A 71 1.35 19.45 2.46
C VAL A 71 0.05 20.17 2.21
N LEU A 72 -0.90 20.10 3.14
CA LEU A 72 -2.25 20.64 2.96
C LEU A 72 -2.95 20.92 4.30
N ASP A 73 -3.86 21.89 4.30
CA ASP A 73 -4.85 22.09 5.36
C ASP A 73 -6.22 21.61 4.86
N THR A 74 -6.88 20.71 5.58
CA THR A 74 -8.12 20.06 5.12
C THR A 74 -9.11 19.78 6.25
N ARG A 75 -10.27 19.24 5.87
CA ARG A 75 -11.20 18.55 6.77
C ARG A 75 -11.18 17.07 6.42
N ILE A 76 -11.29 16.21 7.44
CA ILE A 76 -11.38 14.76 7.20
C ILE A 76 -12.80 14.34 6.85
N ASP A 77 -13.79 15.05 7.38
CA ASP A 77 -15.21 14.90 7.10
C ASP A 77 -15.74 16.21 6.50
N ARG A 78 -16.37 16.14 5.33
CA ARG A 78 -17.01 17.28 4.67
C ARG A 78 -18.04 17.99 5.55
N THR A 79 -18.67 17.26 6.47
CA THR A 79 -19.71 17.76 7.36
C THR A 79 -19.14 18.41 8.62
N SER A 80 -17.88 18.12 8.97
CA SER A 80 -17.21 18.75 10.11
C SER A 80 -16.69 20.15 9.76
N ARG A 81 -16.49 20.95 10.80
CA ARG A 81 -15.78 22.23 10.73
C ARG A 81 -14.32 22.13 11.15
N ASP A 82 -13.94 21.02 11.79
CA ASP A 82 -12.59 20.81 12.31
C ASP A 82 -11.61 20.70 11.15
N ARG A 83 -10.53 21.49 11.22
CA ARG A 83 -9.48 21.49 10.20
C ARG A 83 -8.17 20.95 10.76
N PHE A 84 -7.45 20.26 9.88
CA PHE A 84 -6.17 19.64 10.19
C PHE A 84 -5.13 20.04 9.15
N THR A 85 -3.89 20.21 9.60
CA THR A 85 -2.71 20.28 8.74
C THR A 85 -2.15 18.87 8.60
N ILE A 86 -1.91 18.45 7.36
CA ILE A 86 -1.17 17.22 7.03
C ILE A 86 0.27 17.63 6.72
N THR A 87 1.19 17.10 7.50
CA THR A 87 2.63 17.35 7.35
C THR A 87 3.32 16.05 6.98
N TYR A 88 4.07 16.06 5.89
CA TYR A 88 4.92 14.96 5.47
C TYR A 88 6.25 14.98 6.23
N THR A 89 6.77 13.81 6.58
CA THR A 89 8.13 13.61 7.09
C THR A 89 8.76 12.37 6.46
N ASP A 90 10.07 12.43 6.22
CA ASP A 90 10.88 11.28 5.82
C ASP A 90 11.19 10.32 6.98
N GLY A 91 10.93 10.73 8.24
CA GLY A 91 11.29 9.96 9.44
C GLY A 91 12.80 9.93 9.72
N LEU A 92 13.21 9.53 10.93
CA LEU A 92 14.64 9.49 11.31
C LEU A 92 15.43 8.33 10.67
N SER A 93 14.75 7.45 9.92
CA SER A 93 15.32 6.20 9.41
C SER A 93 14.80 5.80 8.03
N ALA A 94 14.46 6.79 7.18
CA ALA A 94 13.77 6.54 5.92
C ALA A 94 12.41 5.84 6.11
N ASP A 95 11.67 6.31 7.12
CA ASP A 95 10.33 5.88 7.49
C ASP A 95 9.31 6.96 7.11
N PRO A 96 8.98 7.10 5.81
CA PRO A 96 8.10 8.15 5.34
C PRO A 96 6.70 8.03 5.96
N GLY A 97 6.14 9.17 6.33
CA GLY A 97 4.83 9.21 6.95
C GLY A 97 4.19 10.58 6.94
N PHE A 98 2.99 10.62 7.51
CA PHE A 98 2.14 11.79 7.57
C PHE A 98 1.74 12.04 9.03
N LEU A 99 2.13 13.22 9.51
CA LEU A 99 1.72 13.78 10.78
C LEU A 99 0.46 14.61 10.56
N ILE A 100 -0.51 14.47 11.47
CA ILE A 100 -1.77 15.19 11.42
C ILE A 100 -1.94 15.98 12.71
N SER A 101 -2.14 17.29 12.59
CA SER A 101 -2.36 18.21 13.71
C SER A 101 -3.56 19.10 13.45
N PRO A 102 -4.36 19.50 14.46
CA PRO A 102 -5.35 20.57 14.28
C PRO A 102 -4.67 21.84 13.77
N VAL A 103 -5.31 22.54 12.82
CA VAL A 103 -4.76 23.77 12.23
C VAL A 103 -4.43 24.79 13.33
N GLY A 104 -3.23 25.36 13.26
CA GLY A 104 -2.75 26.37 14.21
C GLY A 104 -2.18 25.78 15.52
N THR A 105 -1.97 24.46 15.57
CA THR A 105 -1.38 23.78 16.72
C THR A 105 -0.24 22.86 16.29
N ASP A 106 0.73 22.64 17.18
CA ASP A 106 1.80 21.66 17.00
C ASP A 106 1.45 20.29 17.63
N VAL A 107 0.19 20.09 18.04
CA VAL A 107 -0.25 18.85 18.70
C VAL A 107 -0.56 17.78 17.66
N ILE A 108 0.32 16.80 17.56
CA ILE A 108 0.13 15.64 16.68
C ILE A 108 -0.99 14.76 17.25
N VAL A 109 -2.06 14.63 16.47
CA VAL A 109 -3.23 13.77 16.76
C VAL A 109 -3.26 12.52 15.88
N GLY A 110 -2.44 12.46 14.83
CA GLY A 110 -2.24 11.28 13.99
C GLY A 110 -0.79 11.19 13.52
N ASP A 111 -0.24 9.99 13.58
CA ASP A 111 1.10 9.64 13.08
C ASP A 111 0.94 8.38 12.24
N ILE A 112 1.06 8.53 10.91
CA ILE A 112 0.59 7.54 9.93
C ILE A 112 1.69 7.25 8.91
N TRP A 113 2.33 6.10 9.05
CA TRP A 113 3.41 5.64 8.16
C TRP A 113 2.90 5.10 6.82
N GLY A 114 3.53 5.55 5.74
CA GLY A 114 3.26 5.11 4.37
C GLY A 114 3.71 6.13 3.33
N LEU A 115 3.49 5.80 2.06
CA LEU A 115 3.96 6.59 0.92
C LEU A 115 2.86 7.45 0.31
N GLU A 116 1.61 7.00 0.41
CA GLU A 116 0.48 7.77 -0.11
C GLU A 116 -0.65 7.87 0.90
N LEU A 117 -1.15 9.08 1.08
CA LEU A 117 -2.29 9.38 1.94
C LEU A 117 -3.49 9.79 1.08
N PHE A 118 -4.68 9.32 1.43
CA PHE A 118 -5.94 9.69 0.80
C PHE A 118 -6.86 10.36 1.84
N VAL A 119 -7.34 11.55 1.52
CA VAL A 119 -8.28 12.33 2.32
C VAL A 119 -9.54 12.60 1.49
N PRO A 120 -10.47 11.63 1.40
CA PRO A 120 -11.65 11.76 0.56
C PRO A 120 -12.80 12.57 1.17
N GLY A 121 -12.66 13.05 2.42
CA GLY A 121 -13.70 13.85 3.07
C GLY A 121 -14.87 13.04 3.65
N ASN A 122 -14.71 11.73 3.84
CA ASN A 122 -15.75 10.81 4.31
C ASN A 122 -15.65 10.48 5.81
N GLY A 123 -14.82 11.20 6.58
CA GLY A 123 -14.58 10.95 8.00
C GLY A 123 -13.44 9.97 8.29
N ALA A 124 -12.77 9.46 7.26
CA ALA A 124 -11.57 8.64 7.37
C ALA A 124 -10.42 9.18 6.53
N VAL A 125 -9.21 8.76 6.87
CA VAL A 125 -8.05 8.83 5.98
C VAL A 125 -7.56 7.42 5.68
N TYR A 126 -6.97 7.25 4.51
CA TYR A 126 -6.44 5.96 4.06
C TYR A 126 -4.98 6.15 3.70
N VAL A 127 -4.15 5.14 3.97
CA VAL A 127 -2.73 5.17 3.63
C VAL A 127 -2.36 3.90 2.92
N THR A 128 -1.48 4.00 1.92
CA THR A 128 -0.79 2.86 1.34
C THR A 128 0.72 3.07 1.42
N GLY A 129 1.46 2.02 1.72
CA GLY A 129 2.92 2.06 1.67
C GLY A 129 3.57 0.80 2.21
N HIS A 130 4.77 0.53 1.68
CA HIS A 130 5.72 -0.39 2.28
C HIS A 130 6.64 0.44 3.19
N THR A 131 6.24 0.62 4.45
CA THR A 131 6.95 1.43 5.46
C THR A 131 6.66 0.87 6.84
N ASN A 132 7.70 0.50 7.58
CA ASN A 132 7.63 -0.22 8.84
C ASN A 132 6.73 -1.47 8.77
N ASN A 133 6.85 -2.21 7.65
CA ASN A 133 6.12 -3.44 7.37
C ASN A 133 6.85 -4.26 6.28
N HIS A 134 6.26 -5.39 5.86
CA HIS A 134 6.87 -6.38 4.94
C HIS A 134 6.50 -6.23 3.46
N TYR A 135 5.46 -5.45 3.17
CA TYR A 135 4.82 -5.35 1.88
C TYR A 135 3.97 -4.09 1.85
N ASN A 136 3.50 -3.70 0.67
CA ASN A 136 2.64 -2.52 0.55
C ASN A 136 1.29 -2.74 1.24
N GLN A 137 1.14 -2.22 2.46
CA GLN A 137 -0.07 -2.32 3.25
C GLN A 137 -1.00 -1.15 2.95
N ARG A 138 -2.31 -1.43 2.99
CA ARG A 138 -3.39 -0.45 2.83
C ARG A 138 -4.15 -0.38 4.16
N LYS A 139 -4.17 0.79 4.80
CA LYS A 139 -4.72 0.99 6.15
C LYS A 139 -5.73 2.14 6.16
N GLN A 140 -6.69 2.08 7.08
CA GLN A 140 -7.71 3.12 7.28
C GLN A 140 -7.63 3.65 8.71
N PHE A 141 -7.70 4.96 8.87
CA PHE A 141 -7.71 5.64 10.17
C PHE A 141 -8.92 6.55 10.30
N VAL A 142 -9.47 6.61 11.51
CA VAL A 142 -10.59 7.50 11.85
C VAL A 142 -10.28 8.28 13.13
N LEU A 143 -10.80 9.50 13.23
CA LEU A 143 -10.66 10.31 14.42
C LEU A 143 -11.62 9.79 15.52
N LYS A 144 -11.07 9.31 16.64
CA LYS A 144 -11.81 8.93 17.85
C LYS A 144 -11.18 9.60 19.06
N ASN A 145 -11.99 10.27 19.86
CA ASN A 145 -11.54 10.95 21.09
C ASN A 145 -10.34 11.89 20.85
N GLY A 146 -10.36 12.63 19.74
CA GLY A 146 -9.30 13.57 19.37
C GLY A 146 -7.99 12.93 18.87
N LYS A 147 -7.97 11.63 18.58
CA LYS A 147 -6.80 10.95 17.99
C LYS A 147 -7.20 10.09 16.80
N PHE A 148 -6.35 10.02 15.79
CA PHE A 148 -6.52 9.06 14.70
C PHE A 148 -6.15 7.67 15.19
N VAL A 149 -7.06 6.73 14.98
CA VAL A 149 -6.87 5.32 15.31
C VAL A 149 -7.13 4.47 14.08
N GLU A 150 -6.27 3.48 13.88
CA GLU A 150 -6.46 2.53 12.79
C GLU A 150 -7.73 1.69 13.02
N ILE A 151 -8.54 1.53 11.97
CA ILE A 151 -9.53 0.47 11.92
C ILE A 151 -8.82 -0.78 11.41
N ARG A 152 -8.43 -1.65 12.34
CA ARG A 152 -7.75 -2.91 12.00
C ARG A 152 -8.64 -3.79 11.15
N GLN A 153 -8.06 -4.32 10.07
CA GLN A 153 -8.71 -5.28 9.19
C GLN A 153 -8.49 -6.70 9.74
N PRO A 154 -9.42 -7.64 9.47
CA PRO A 154 -9.22 -9.04 9.86
C PRO A 154 -8.03 -9.68 9.10
N PHE A 155 -7.80 -9.23 7.87
CA PHE A 155 -6.69 -9.64 7.01
C PHE A 155 -6.20 -8.42 6.25
N TYR A 156 -4.90 -8.38 5.97
CA TYR A 156 -4.34 -7.40 5.04
C TYR A 156 -4.13 -8.03 3.68
N TYR A 157 -4.59 -7.37 2.62
CA TYR A 157 -4.30 -7.79 1.26
C TYR A 157 -2.83 -7.54 0.93
N VAL A 158 -2.13 -8.57 0.47
CA VAL A 158 -0.74 -8.52 0.04
C VAL A 158 -0.68 -8.37 -1.49
N GLY A 159 -1.29 -9.31 -2.22
CA GLY A 159 -1.36 -9.27 -3.68
C GLY A 159 -0.01 -9.31 -4.39
N LEU A 160 0.97 -10.01 -3.81
CA LEU A 160 2.35 -10.04 -4.30
C LEU A 160 2.57 -11.29 -5.16
N ASP A 161 2.65 -11.11 -6.48
CA ASP A 161 3.19 -12.14 -7.37
C ASP A 161 4.70 -12.23 -7.18
N SER A 162 5.18 -13.43 -6.88
CA SER A 162 6.53 -13.66 -6.39
C SER A 162 7.01 -15.08 -6.68
N LYS A 163 8.23 -15.39 -6.23
CA LYS A 163 8.91 -16.66 -6.36
C LYS A 163 9.31 -17.18 -4.99
N ALA A 164 9.11 -18.48 -4.78
CA ALA A 164 9.65 -19.16 -3.62
C ALA A 164 11.18 -19.16 -3.68
N LYS A 165 11.85 -18.78 -2.61
CA LYS A 165 13.31 -18.88 -2.46
C LYS A 165 13.74 -20.20 -1.84
N GLN A 166 12.86 -20.83 -1.08
CA GLN A 166 13.03 -22.15 -0.48
C GLN A 166 11.77 -22.99 -0.74
N ASP A 167 11.82 -24.28 -0.41
CA ASP A 167 10.63 -25.13 -0.44
C ASP A 167 9.64 -24.66 0.64
N ILE A 168 8.39 -24.44 0.25
CA ILE A 168 7.32 -23.97 1.14
C ILE A 168 6.21 -25.01 1.16
N THR A 169 5.76 -25.41 2.35
CA THR A 169 4.52 -26.20 2.50
C THR A 169 3.38 -25.27 2.84
N ILE A 170 2.25 -25.42 2.13
CA ILE A 170 1.01 -24.73 2.45
C ILE A 170 0.01 -25.69 3.06
N PHE A 171 -0.77 -25.22 4.03
CA PHE A 171 -1.69 -25.99 4.84
C PHE A 171 -3.13 -25.50 4.67
N SER A 172 -4.10 -26.36 4.99
CA SER A 172 -5.52 -26.02 4.83
C SER A 172 -5.97 -24.92 5.79
N ASP A 173 -5.33 -24.81 6.95
CA ASP A 173 -5.55 -23.78 7.96
C ASP A 173 -4.23 -23.43 8.68
N LYS A 174 -4.30 -22.43 9.56
CA LYS A 174 -3.17 -21.91 10.35
C LYS A 174 -2.71 -22.85 11.49
N SER A 175 -3.32 -24.03 11.64
CA SER A 175 -2.84 -25.03 12.60
C SER A 175 -1.69 -25.87 12.07
N GLU A 176 -1.44 -25.79 10.75
CA GLU A 176 -0.33 -26.45 10.05
C GLU A 176 -0.34 -27.99 10.18
N LYS A 177 -1.51 -28.59 10.36
CA LYS A 177 -1.65 -30.04 10.52
C LYS A 177 -1.88 -30.78 9.21
N GLU A 178 -2.64 -30.17 8.30
CA GLU A 178 -3.10 -30.82 7.07
C GLU A 178 -2.48 -30.12 5.85
N PRO A 179 -1.41 -30.67 5.26
CA PRO A 179 -0.74 -30.08 4.12
C PRO A 179 -1.63 -30.16 2.86
N VAL A 180 -1.67 -29.07 2.12
CA VAL A 180 -2.39 -28.95 0.84
C VAL A 180 -1.45 -29.18 -0.34
N ALA A 181 -0.27 -28.56 -0.30
CA ALA A 181 0.75 -28.70 -1.35
C ALA A 181 2.14 -28.32 -0.84
N SER A 182 3.16 -28.81 -1.55
CA SER A 182 4.53 -28.31 -1.46
C SER A 182 4.84 -27.46 -2.69
N ILE A 183 5.48 -26.32 -2.49
CA ILE A 183 5.92 -25.36 -3.49
C ILE A 183 7.45 -25.40 -3.50
N PRO A 184 8.08 -26.05 -4.51
CA PRO A 184 9.54 -26.13 -4.57
C PRO A 184 10.18 -24.75 -4.74
N SER A 185 11.41 -24.61 -4.24
CA SER A 185 12.25 -23.44 -4.46
C SER A 185 12.31 -23.09 -5.95
N GLY A 186 12.18 -21.81 -6.21
CA GLY A 186 12.17 -21.21 -7.53
C GLY A 186 10.82 -21.25 -8.26
N THR A 187 9.78 -21.81 -7.65
CA THR A 187 8.42 -21.84 -8.21
C THR A 187 7.73 -20.48 -8.03
N GLN A 188 6.97 -20.04 -9.03
CA GLN A 188 6.14 -18.85 -8.94
C GLN A 188 4.96 -19.08 -7.97
N LEU A 189 4.55 -18.05 -7.26
CA LEU A 189 3.42 -18.05 -6.32
C LEU A 189 2.83 -16.65 -6.22
N THR A 190 1.63 -16.56 -5.64
CA THR A 190 1.06 -15.27 -5.22
C THR A 190 0.85 -15.28 -3.72
N VAL A 191 1.39 -14.30 -2.99
CA VAL A 191 0.99 -14.01 -1.61
C VAL A 191 -0.31 -13.22 -1.65
N LEU A 192 -1.41 -13.81 -1.20
CA LEU A 192 -2.74 -13.22 -1.28
C LEU A 192 -3.01 -12.31 -0.08
N LEU A 193 -2.93 -12.87 1.12
CA LEU A 193 -3.34 -12.23 2.38
C LEU A 193 -2.30 -12.44 3.47
N ASN A 194 -2.32 -11.56 4.46
CA ASN A 194 -1.57 -11.70 5.71
C ASN A 194 -2.52 -11.62 6.92
N GLU A 195 -2.22 -12.45 7.92
CA GLU A 195 -2.80 -12.43 9.25
C GLU A 195 -1.72 -12.67 10.31
N GLY A 196 -1.08 -11.58 10.76
CA GLY A 196 0.04 -11.68 11.70
C GLY A 196 1.22 -12.39 11.06
N GLU A 197 1.63 -13.53 11.61
CA GLU A 197 2.74 -14.34 11.08
C GLU A 197 2.31 -15.35 10.01
N HIS A 198 1.02 -15.38 9.66
CA HIS A 198 0.47 -16.31 8.66
C HIS A 198 0.19 -15.61 7.34
N TYR A 199 0.53 -16.29 6.26
CA TYR A 199 0.33 -15.83 4.89
C TYR A 199 -0.48 -16.84 4.10
N LEU A 200 -1.48 -16.34 3.36
CA LEU A 200 -2.25 -17.16 2.44
C LEU A 200 -1.58 -17.11 1.06
N ILE A 201 -1.16 -18.26 0.56
CA ILE A 201 -0.41 -18.40 -0.68
C ILE A 201 -1.26 -19.11 -1.73
N LYS A 202 -1.16 -18.66 -2.98
CA LYS A 202 -1.72 -19.33 -4.17
C LYS A 202 -0.59 -19.90 -5.02
N THR A 203 -0.68 -21.17 -5.39
CA THR A 203 0.25 -21.82 -6.33
C THR A 203 -0.09 -21.47 -7.79
N PRO A 204 0.78 -21.78 -8.78
CA PRO A 204 0.48 -21.57 -10.19
C PRO A 204 -0.74 -22.36 -10.68
N MET A 205 -1.03 -23.50 -10.05
CA MET A 205 -2.22 -24.31 -10.33
C MET A 205 -3.50 -23.77 -9.69
N GLY A 206 -3.41 -22.73 -8.85
CA GLY A 206 -4.55 -22.16 -8.15
C GLY A 206 -4.90 -22.87 -6.84
N LEU A 207 -4.04 -23.75 -6.31
CA LEU A 207 -4.21 -24.27 -4.96
C LEU A 207 -3.89 -23.16 -3.95
N VAL A 208 -4.67 -23.07 -2.89
CA VAL A 208 -4.55 -22.02 -1.88
C VAL A 208 -4.40 -22.65 -0.50
N GLY A 209 -3.48 -22.11 0.30
CA GLY A 209 -3.25 -22.58 1.67
C GLY A 209 -2.41 -21.60 2.48
N TRP A 210 -2.40 -21.82 3.80
CA TRP A 210 -1.69 -21.01 4.77
C TRP A 210 -0.27 -21.52 4.98
N THR A 211 0.64 -20.60 5.25
CA THR A 211 1.99 -20.89 5.72
C THR A 211 2.34 -19.88 6.81
N HIS A 212 3.21 -20.28 7.74
CA HIS A 212 3.68 -19.45 8.83
C HIS A 212 5.15 -19.09 8.65
N PHE A 213 5.50 -17.82 8.83
CA PHE A 213 6.88 -17.36 8.90
C PHE A 213 7.03 -16.33 10.02
N VAL A 214 8.02 -16.52 10.90
CA VAL A 214 8.27 -15.64 12.05
C VAL A 214 8.94 -14.36 11.58
N ASP A 215 8.43 -13.24 12.05
CA ASP A 215 8.88 -11.93 11.62
C ASP A 215 10.14 -11.45 12.38
N HIS A 216 11.29 -11.94 11.93
CA HIS A 216 12.62 -11.39 12.20
C HIS A 216 13.47 -11.33 10.92
N GLY A 217 12.84 -11.08 9.76
CA GLY A 217 13.50 -11.07 8.44
C GLY A 217 13.39 -12.36 7.62
N GLN A 218 12.81 -13.44 8.17
CA GLN A 218 12.65 -14.73 7.47
C GLN A 218 11.71 -14.66 6.25
N GLY A 219 10.74 -13.74 6.25
CA GLY A 219 9.85 -13.55 5.09
C GLY A 219 10.64 -13.30 3.80
N ALA A 220 11.73 -12.53 3.89
CA ALA A 220 12.57 -12.19 2.76
C ALA A 220 13.44 -13.36 2.29
N GLU A 221 13.70 -14.32 3.18
CA GLU A 221 14.48 -15.53 2.89
C GLU A 221 13.64 -16.58 2.16
N LEU A 222 12.32 -16.55 2.34
CA LEU A 222 11.40 -17.56 1.84
C LEU A 222 10.67 -17.12 0.58
N ILE A 223 10.31 -15.83 0.49
CA ILE A 223 9.55 -15.30 -0.63
C ILE A 223 10.22 -14.02 -1.14
N GLU A 224 10.42 -13.94 -2.46
CA GLU A 224 10.98 -12.75 -3.09
C GLU A 224 10.08 -11.52 -2.90
N GLY A 225 10.67 -10.38 -2.51
CA GLY A 225 9.92 -9.13 -2.35
C GLY A 225 9.10 -8.99 -1.06
N LEU A 226 9.03 -10.02 -0.21
CA LEU A 226 8.38 -9.97 1.11
C LEU A 226 9.42 -9.68 2.21
N TYR A 227 9.85 -8.43 2.36
CA TYR A 227 10.96 -8.04 3.26
C TYR A 227 10.56 -6.86 4.13
N TYR A 228 11.09 -6.75 5.35
CA TYR A 228 10.83 -5.57 6.18
C TYR A 228 11.51 -4.33 5.63
N ARG A 229 10.77 -3.22 5.48
CA ARG A 229 11.31 -1.91 5.12
C ARG A 229 11.11 -0.93 6.28
N GLY A 230 12.16 -0.76 7.07
CA GLY A 230 12.26 0.09 8.25
C GLY A 230 13.48 -0.34 9.08
N ASP A 231 13.62 0.21 10.28
CA ASP A 231 14.68 -0.14 11.24
C ASP A 231 14.44 -1.44 12.02
#